data_AF-A0A521WMI8-F1
#
_entry.id   AF-A0A521WMI8-F1
#
_cell.length_a   1.000
_cell.length_b   1.000
_cell.length_c   1.000
_cell.angle_alpha   90.00
_cell.angle_beta   90.00
_cell.angle_gamma   90.00
#
_symmetry.space_group_name_H-M   'P 1'
#
loop_
_entity.id
_entity.type
_entity.pdbx_description
1 polymer ?
#
loop_
_entity_poly.entity_id
_entity_poly.type
_entity_poly.pdbx_seq_one_letter_code
_entity_poly.pdbx_strand_id
1 'polypeptide(L)'
;MGNIARRWIFILGIVVPAVAMTTVAIIPTELLAHTQAVCLFKNTLGAECLGCGMTRAVSLALHGELAAALAYNPLVVVVLPLIVGGMVWCAGRLRK
;
A
#
# COMPACT_ATOMS: atom_id res chain seq x y z
N MET A 1 16.10 -12.26 -25.24
CA MET A 1 15.94 -11.13 -24.29
C MET A 1 14.56 -11.01 -23.63
N GLY A 2 13.45 -11.48 -24.21
CA GLY A 2 12.09 -11.21 -23.67
C GLY A 2 11.72 -11.92 -22.36
N ASN A 3 12.41 -12.99 -21.99
CA ASN A 3 12.18 -13.79 -20.77
C ASN A 3 12.79 -13.17 -19.50
N ILE A 4 13.93 -12.47 -19.61
CA ILE A 4 14.58 -11.84 -18.45
C ILE A 4 13.76 -10.65 -17.96
N ALA A 5 13.32 -9.77 -18.88
CA ALA A 5 12.52 -8.59 -18.56
C ALA A 5 11.14 -8.97 -17.98
N ARG A 6 10.50 -10.01 -18.53
CA ARG A 6 9.24 -10.56 -17.98
C ARG A 6 9.43 -11.06 -16.55
N ARG A 7 10.53 -11.76 -16.27
CA ARG A 7 10.83 -12.29 -14.93
C ARG A 7 11.02 -11.18 -13.91
N TRP A 8 11.71 -10.10 -14.27
CA TRP A 8 11.87 -8.92 -13.42
C TRP A 8 10.56 -8.18 -13.18
N ILE A 9 9.68 -8.05 -14.18
CA ILE A 9 8.35 -7.44 -14.02
C ILE A 9 7.51 -8.21 -12.99
N PHE A 10 7.54 -9.54 -13.02
CA PHE A 10 6.81 -10.35 -12.03
C PHE A 10 7.45 -10.30 -10.65
N ILE A 11 8.79 -10.35 -10.56
CA ILE A 11 9.50 -10.21 -9.29
C ILE A 11 9.20 -8.84 -8.66
N LEU A 12 9.27 -7.75 -9.43
CA LEU A 12 8.93 -6.40 -8.97
C LEU A 12 7.45 -6.30 -8.58
N GLY A 13 6.54 -6.93 -9.33
CA GLY A 13 5.11 -6.96 -9.03
C GLY A 13 4.71 -7.74 -7.77
N ILE A 14 5.62 -8.52 -7.19
CA ILE A 14 5.39 -9.27 -5.94
C ILE A 14 6.22 -8.66 -4.80
N VAL A 15 7.50 -8.41 -5.03
CA VAL A 15 8.45 -7.95 -4.00
C VAL A 15 8.11 -6.53 -3.55
N VAL A 16 7.80 -5.61 -4.48
CA VAL A 16 7.48 -4.21 -4.13
C VAL A 16 6.24 -4.11 -3.22
N PRO A 17 5.09 -4.70 -3.57
CA PRO A 17 3.92 -4.67 -2.68
C PRO A 17 4.12 -5.46 -1.39
N ALA A 18 4.87 -6.58 -1.40
CA ALA A 18 5.18 -7.31 -0.17
C ALA A 18 6.00 -6.46 0.80
N VAL A 19 7.03 -5.76 0.31
CA VAL A 19 7.85 -4.86 1.12
C VAL A 19 7.05 -3.65 1.60
N ALA A 20 6.16 -3.11 0.77
CA ALA A 20 5.24 -2.04 1.18
C ALA A 20 4.28 -2.50 2.29
N MET A 21 3.77 -3.73 2.22
CA MET A 21 2.89 -4.26 3.27
C MET A 21 3.64 -4.56 4.57
N THR A 22 4.87 -5.09 4.51
CA THR A 22 5.66 -5.37 5.72
C THR A 22 6.11 -4.09 6.42
N THR A 23 6.56 -3.09 5.67
CA THR A 23 6.91 -1.79 6.25
C THR A 23 5.71 -1.15 6.94
N VAL A 24 4.53 -1.15 6.31
CA VAL A 24 3.30 -0.59 6.89
C VAL A 24 2.78 -1.42 8.08
N ALA A 25 3.06 -2.72 8.13
CA ALA A 25 2.71 -3.57 9.28
C ALA A 25 3.67 -3.41 10.47
N ILE A 26 4.94 -3.07 10.23
CA ILE A 26 5.95 -2.90 11.29
C ILE A 26 5.89 -1.47 11.87
N ILE A 27 5.47 -0.47 11.09
CA ILE A 27 5.40 0.91 11.57
C ILE A 27 4.18 1.09 12.49
N PRO A 28 4.36 1.54 13.74
CA PRO A 28 3.25 1.80 14.65
C PRO A 28 2.35 2.92 14.11
N THR A 29 1.04 2.73 14.22
CA THR A 29 -0.01 3.68 13.79
C THR A 29 0.15 5.06 14.45
N GLU A 30 0.71 5.09 15.66
CA GLU A 30 1.14 6.28 16.42
C GLU A 30 2.08 7.19 15.61
N LEU A 31 3.02 6.58 14.89
CA LEU A 31 4.03 7.30 14.12
C LEU A 31 3.42 7.86 12.84
N LEU A 32 2.45 7.14 12.23
CA LEU A 32 1.64 7.65 11.13
C LEU A 32 0.67 8.76 11.57
N ALA A 33 0.28 8.81 12.85
CA ALA A 33 -0.48 9.94 13.37
C ALA A 33 0.38 11.21 13.44
N HIS A 34 1.64 11.06 13.86
CA HIS A 34 2.60 12.17 13.87
C HIS A 34 3.08 12.59 12.47
N THR A 35 3.13 11.70 11.47
CA THR A 35 3.53 12.09 10.10
C THR A 35 2.58 13.08 9.45
N GLN A 36 1.35 13.23 9.97
CA GLN A 36 0.42 14.29 9.58
C GLN A 36 1.02 15.70 9.77
N ALA A 37 1.89 15.87 10.76
CA ALA A 37 2.63 17.12 11.00
C ALA A 37 3.85 17.29 10.08
N VAL A 38 4.34 16.21 9.47
CA VAL A 38 5.57 16.19 8.64
C VAL A 38 5.25 16.14 7.14
N CYS A 39 3.98 15.93 6.76
CA CYS A 39 3.57 15.89 5.37
C CYS A 39 3.68 17.28 4.73
N LEU A 40 4.69 17.47 3.87
CA LEU A 40 4.88 18.69 3.09
C LEU A 40 3.63 19.09 2.31
N PHE A 41 2.87 18.14 1.76
CA PHE A 41 1.60 18.42 1.07
C PHE A 41 0.55 19.01 2.01
N LYS A 42 0.36 18.45 3.20
CA LYS A 42 -0.60 19.01 4.17
C LYS A 42 -0.15 20.39 4.68
N ASN A 43 1.16 20.58 4.84
CA ASN A 43 1.72 21.84 5.31
C ASN A 43 1.72 22.95 4.23
N THR A 44 1.81 22.59 2.95
CA THR A 44 1.87 23.57 1.84
C THR A 44 0.52 23.79 1.15
N LEU A 45 -0.28 22.73 1.01
CA LEU A 45 -1.56 22.74 0.29
C LEU A 45 -2.77 22.57 1.21
N GLY A 46 -2.58 22.35 2.52
CA GLY A 46 -3.65 22.16 3.49
C GLY A 46 -4.42 20.83 3.37
N ALA A 47 -4.11 20.02 2.35
CA ALA A 47 -4.77 18.76 2.04
C ALA A 47 -3.84 17.57 2.32
N GLU A 48 -4.40 16.47 2.82
CA GLU A 48 -3.64 15.23 2.98
C GLU A 48 -3.26 14.67 1.61
N CYS A 49 -2.00 14.24 1.47
CA CYS A 49 -1.54 13.62 0.25
C CYS A 49 -2.23 12.26 0.05
N LEU A 50 -2.64 11.94 -1.19
CA LEU A 50 -3.29 10.66 -1.53
C LEU A 50 -2.44 9.46 -1.08
N GLY A 51 -1.11 9.58 -1.11
CA GLY A 51 -0.19 8.54 -0.62
C GLY A 51 -0.24 8.35 0.89
N CYS A 52 -0.30 9.44 1.65
CA CYS A 52 -0.23 9.49 3.11
C CYS A 52 -1.51 8.95 3.76
N GLY A 53 -2.66 9.34 3.20
CA GLY A 53 -3.96 8.81 3.62
C GLY A 53 -4.11 7.33 3.25
N MET A 54 -3.57 6.90 2.11
CA MET A 54 -3.56 5.50 1.69
C MET A 54 -2.70 4.61 2.61
N THR A 55 -1.48 5.01 2.96
CA THR A 55 -0.65 4.22 3.89
C THR A 55 -1.29 4.08 5.27
N ARG A 56 -1.99 5.11 5.75
CA ARG A 56 -2.69 5.07 7.03
C ARG A 56 -3.93 4.19 6.99
N ALA A 57 -4.72 4.29 5.92
CA ALA A 57 -5.87 3.42 5.70
C ALA A 57 -5.43 1.95 5.61
N VAL A 58 -4.35 1.65 4.88
CA VAL A 58 -3.79 0.29 4.79
C VAL A 58 -3.25 -0.17 6.14
N SER A 59 -2.55 0.68 6.90
CA SER A 59 -2.06 0.34 8.25
C SER A 59 -3.21 -0.01 9.19
N LEU A 60 -4.26 0.82 9.24
CA LEU A 60 -5.45 0.56 10.06
C LEU A 60 -6.19 -0.71 9.62
N ALA A 61 -6.33 -0.93 8.31
CA ALA A 61 -6.94 -2.15 7.79
C ALA A 61 -6.13 -3.40 8.17
N LEU A 62 -4.80 -3.33 8.15
CA LEU A 62 -3.90 -4.41 8.57
C LEU A 62 -3.95 -4.67 10.08
N HIS A 63 -4.22 -3.65 10.90
CA HIS A 63 -4.42 -3.78 12.35
C HIS A 63 -5.85 -4.21 12.72
N GLY A 64 -6.74 -4.43 11.76
CA GLY A 64 -8.13 -4.87 11.97
C GLY A 64 -9.15 -3.73 12.14
N GLU A 65 -8.70 -2.47 12.11
CA GLU A 65 -9.52 -1.27 12.25
C GLU A 65 -10.09 -0.82 10.90
N LEU A 66 -10.98 -1.62 10.31
CA LEU A 66 -11.57 -1.33 9.01
C LEU A 66 -12.40 -0.03 9.00
N ALA A 67 -13.19 0.22 10.04
CA ALA A 67 -14.03 1.43 10.11
C ALA A 67 -13.18 2.71 10.07
N ALA A 68 -12.07 2.72 10.82
CA ALA A 68 -11.11 3.82 10.79
C ALA A 68 -10.39 3.89 9.43
N ALA A 69 -10.01 2.76 8.84
CA ALA A 69 -9.39 2.72 7.52
C ALA A 69 -10.26 3.35 6.43
N LEU A 70 -11.56 3.03 6.42
CA LEU A 70 -12.57 3.59 5.51
C LEU A 70 -12.76 5.09 5.71
N ALA A 71 -12.71 5.58 6.95
CA ALA A 71 -12.82 7.00 7.27
C ALA A 71 -11.61 7.81 6.76
N TYR A 72 -10.41 7.23 6.76
CA TYR A 72 -9.22 7.87 6.21
C TYR A 72 -9.18 7.84 4.69
N ASN A 73 -9.45 6.68 4.07
CA ASN A 73 -9.54 6.60 2.63
C ASN A 73 -10.42 5.42 2.16
N PRO A 74 -11.62 5.67 1.62
CA PRO A 74 -12.50 4.61 1.14
C PRO A 74 -11.90 3.82 -0.04
N LEU A 75 -10.93 4.40 -0.76
CA LEU A 75 -10.22 3.71 -1.84
C LEU A 75 -9.43 2.49 -1.34
N VAL A 76 -9.16 2.37 -0.03
CA VAL A 76 -8.49 1.21 0.56
C VAL A 76 -9.22 -0.10 0.25
N VAL A 77 -10.55 -0.07 0.17
CA VAL A 77 -11.39 -1.24 -0.14
C VAL A 77 -11.14 -1.76 -1.56
N VAL A 78 -10.75 -0.89 -2.49
CA VAL A 78 -10.48 -1.26 -3.89
C VAL A 78 -9.01 -1.60 -4.09
N VAL A 79 -8.12 -0.80 -3.50
CA VAL A 79 -6.67 -0.93 -3.70
C VAL A 79 -6.13 -2.21 -3.07
N LEU A 80 -6.58 -2.56 -1.87
CA LEU A 80 -6.10 -3.73 -1.15
C LEU A 80 -6.38 -5.05 -1.92
N PRO A 81 -7.60 -5.33 -2.41
CA PRO A 81 -7.85 -6.51 -3.25
C PRO A 81 -7.23 -6.41 -4.64
N LEU A 82 -7.02 -5.22 -5.21
CA LEU A 82 -6.27 -5.08 -6.48
C LEU A 82 -4.82 -5.51 -6.32
N ILE A 83 -4.16 -5.12 -5.22
CA ILE A 83 -2.78 -5.52 -4.93
C ILE A 83 -2.70 -7.04 -4.73
N VAL A 84 -3.58 -7.59 -3.88
CA VAL A 84 -3.60 -9.03 -3.59
C VAL A 84 -3.96 -9.84 -4.84
N GLY A 85 -4.99 -9.46 -5.57
CA GLY A 85 -5.42 -10.11 -6.80
C GLY A 85 -4.37 -10.02 -7.91
N GLY A 86 -3.72 -8.87 -8.06
CA GLY A 86 -2.59 -8.67 -8.98
C GLY A 86 -1.40 -9.56 -8.63
N MET A 87 -1.09 -9.70 -7.34
CA MET A 87 -0.02 -10.59 -6.85
C MET A 87 -0.33 -12.06 -7.15
N VAL A 88 -1.56 -12.52 -6.89
CA VAL A 88 -2.03 -13.89 -7.19
C VAL A 88 -2.02 -14.16 -8.69
N TRP A 89 -2.51 -13.22 -9.49
CA TRP A 89 -2.51 -13.32 -10.95
C TRP A 89 -1.09 -13.40 -11.52
N CYS A 90 -0.19 -12.54 -11.06
CA CYS A 90 1.22 -12.56 -11.45
C CYS A 90 1.92 -13.86 -11.02
N ALA A 91 1.66 -14.36 -9.82
CA ALA A 91 2.19 -15.63 -9.33
C ALA A 91 1.69 -16.83 -10.16
N GLY A 92 0.42 -16.83 -10.57
CA GLY A 92 -0.15 -17.85 -11.47
C GLY A 92 0.47 -17.83 -12.87
N ARG A 93 0.89 -16.65 -13.34
CA ARG A 93 1.51 -16.46 -14.66
C ARG A 93 2.99 -16.83 -14.70
N LEU A 94 3.67 -16.96 -13.54
CA LEU A 94 5.04 -17.46 -13.41
C LEU A 94 5.16 -19.00 -13.44
N ARG A 95 4.06 -19.73 -13.27
CA ARG A 95 4.05 -21.21 -13.29
C ARG A 95 3.86 -21.84 -14.68
N LYS A 96 3.57 -21.04 -15.72
CA LYS A 96 3.48 -21.47 -17.12
C LYS A 96 4.67 -20.92 -17.91
#